data_AF-A0AAU7D2X0-F1
#
_entry.id   AF-A0AAU7D2X0-F1
#
_cell.length_a   1.000
_cell.length_b   1.000
_cell.length_c   1.000
_cell.angle_alpha   90.00
_cell.angle_beta   90.00
_cell.angle_gamma   90.00
#
_symmetry.space_group_name_H-M   'P 1'
#
loop_
_entity.id
_entity.type
_entity.pdbx_description
1 polymer ?
#
loop_
_entity_poly.entity_id
_entity_poly.type
_entity_poly.pdbx_seq_one_letter_code
_entity_poly.pdbx_strand_id
1 'polypeptide(L)'
;MRYSLLLSSLALLSALAIPAAAHADTFDFSANGSSGAFSGSGTLTAAAQGSGAYLISDITGTGVTGLIAPGGFNGNDNLLFPAATPTLDAHGFSFTDVNGPDHFDVNIFNNGSGYFAHLNDEDNFSQTVPVSFSLASAATPTSPAPAATPEPSTFILLGTGILGLAGATRRKFISQS
;
A
#
# COMPACT_ATOMS: atom_id res chain seq x y z
N MET A 1 -33.38 -35.17 6.09
CA MET A 1 -32.25 -34.65 5.29
C MET A 1 -32.60 -33.27 4.74
N ARG A 2 -32.49 -32.18 5.53
CA ARG A 2 -32.86 -30.81 5.11
C ARG A 2 -31.75 -29.77 5.30
N TYR A 3 -30.58 -30.18 5.80
CA TYR A 3 -29.44 -29.29 6.06
C TYR A 3 -28.42 -29.22 4.91
N SER A 4 -28.49 -30.13 3.92
CA SER A 4 -27.48 -30.25 2.86
C SER A 4 -27.50 -29.11 1.83
N LEU A 5 -28.62 -28.40 1.69
CA LEU A 5 -28.75 -27.29 0.73
C LEU A 5 -28.18 -25.97 1.30
N LEU A 6 -28.26 -25.75 2.61
CA LEU A 6 -27.78 -24.53 3.27
C LEU A 6 -26.24 -24.48 3.38
N LEU A 7 -25.58 -25.64 3.54
CA LEU A 7 -24.12 -25.72 3.55
C LEU A 7 -23.53 -25.44 2.16
N SER A 8 -24.21 -25.84 1.08
CA SER A 8 -23.78 -25.60 -0.30
C SER A 8 -23.82 -24.12 -0.69
N SER A 9 -24.80 -23.35 -0.21
CA SER A 9 -24.91 -21.91 -0.49
C SER A 9 -23.86 -21.08 0.25
N LEU A 10 -23.44 -21.50 1.45
CA LEU A 10 -22.44 -20.78 2.23
C LEU A 10 -21.01 -20.98 1.67
N ALA A 11 -20.71 -22.17 1.15
CA ALA A 11 -19.44 -22.46 0.47
C ALA A 11 -19.28 -21.74 -0.89
N LEU A 12 -20.40 -21.42 -1.57
CA LEU A 12 -20.37 -20.70 -2.84
C LEU A 12 -20.16 -19.18 -2.63
N LEU A 13 -20.60 -18.64 -1.50
CA LEU A 13 -20.42 -17.22 -1.15
C LEU A 13 -18.99 -16.90 -0.69
N SER A 14 -18.31 -17.83 -0.01
CA SER A 14 -16.92 -17.64 0.42
C SER A 14 -15.91 -17.69 -0.73
N ALA A 15 -16.26 -18.31 -1.86
CA ALA A 15 -15.43 -18.36 -3.06
C ALA A 15 -15.49 -17.10 -3.94
N LEU A 16 -16.40 -16.15 -3.64
CA LEU A 16 -16.58 -14.91 -4.42
C LEU A 16 -15.81 -13.71 -3.85
N ALA A 17 -15.12 -13.86 -2.72
CA ALA A 17 -14.23 -12.84 -2.19
C ALA A 17 -12.92 -12.84 -2.99
N ILE A 18 -12.96 -12.30 -4.21
CA ILE A 18 -11.74 -11.97 -4.95
C ILE A 18 -11.14 -10.74 -4.26
N PRO A 19 -9.93 -10.83 -3.67
CA PRO A 19 -9.26 -9.63 -3.18
C PRO A 19 -9.03 -8.71 -4.39
N ALA A 20 -9.56 -7.49 -4.33
CA ALA A 20 -9.12 -6.44 -5.23
C ALA A 20 -7.60 -6.33 -5.03
N ALA A 21 -6.83 -6.61 -6.08
CA ALA A 21 -5.39 -6.37 -6.03
C ALA A 21 -5.19 -4.88 -5.78
N ALA A 22 -4.79 -4.52 -4.56
CA ALA A 22 -4.35 -3.17 -4.27
C ALA A 22 -3.08 -2.94 -5.10
N HIS A 23 -3.17 -2.09 -6.11
CA HIS A 23 -2.00 -1.63 -6.83
C HIS A 23 -1.25 -0.66 -5.91
N ALA A 24 -0.05 -1.04 -5.51
CA ALA A 24 0.86 -0.15 -4.81
C ALA A 24 1.83 0.46 -5.82
N ASP A 25 1.99 1.78 -5.74
CA ASP A 25 2.95 2.57 -6.48
C ASP A 25 4.25 2.69 -5.69
N THR A 26 5.34 2.91 -6.41
CA THR A 26 6.67 3.08 -5.81
C THR A 26 7.21 4.47 -6.06
N PHE A 27 7.73 5.11 -5.01
CA PHE A 27 8.32 6.44 -5.06
C PHE A 27 9.73 6.40 -4.48
N ASP A 28 10.71 6.84 -5.26
CA ASP A 28 12.06 7.04 -4.77
C ASP A 28 12.14 8.38 -4.06
N PHE A 29 12.74 8.38 -2.86
CA PHE A 29 12.96 9.59 -2.08
C PHE A 29 14.44 9.77 -1.77
N SER A 30 14.83 11.03 -1.60
CA SER A 30 16.10 11.40 -0.99
C SER A 30 15.92 12.60 -0.07
N ALA A 31 16.63 12.59 1.04
CA ALA A 31 16.58 13.61 2.08
C ALA A 31 17.99 13.87 2.59
N ASN A 32 18.50 15.07 2.32
CA ASN A 32 19.89 15.42 2.65
C ASN A 32 19.91 16.67 3.54
N GLY A 33 20.52 16.55 4.72
CA GLY A 33 20.72 17.66 5.64
C GLY A 33 21.74 18.66 5.09
N SER A 34 21.44 19.96 5.20
CA SER A 34 22.28 21.02 4.62
C SER A 34 23.70 21.10 5.19
N SER A 35 23.95 20.52 6.36
CA SER A 35 25.27 20.44 7.02
C SER A 35 25.90 19.05 6.98
N GLY A 36 25.32 18.09 6.25
CA GLY A 36 25.76 16.69 6.25
C GLY A 36 25.36 15.90 7.50
N ALA A 37 24.58 16.50 8.41
CA ALA A 37 24.13 15.86 9.66
C ALA A 37 23.12 14.70 9.44
N PHE A 38 22.56 14.58 8.24
CA PHE A 38 21.62 13.51 7.87
C PHE A 38 21.71 13.27 6.35
N SER A 39 21.66 12.01 5.94
CA SER A 39 21.47 11.62 4.55
C SER A 39 20.70 10.31 4.53
N GLY A 40 19.51 10.34 3.93
CA GLY A 40 18.65 9.18 3.78
C GLY A 40 18.09 9.11 2.37
N SER A 41 18.04 7.91 1.80
CA SER A 41 17.41 7.66 0.51
C SER A 41 16.84 6.26 0.46
N GLY A 42 15.77 6.09 -0.30
CA GLY A 42 15.10 4.80 -0.41
C GLY A 42 13.92 4.82 -1.36
N THR A 43 13.16 3.73 -1.37
CA THR A 43 11.95 3.56 -2.15
C THR A 43 10.78 3.31 -1.19
N LEU A 44 9.74 4.13 -1.32
CA LEU A 44 8.46 4.01 -0.63
C LEU A 44 7.52 3.19 -1.49
N THR A 45 6.84 2.21 -0.91
CA THR A 45 5.68 1.55 -1.52
C THR A 45 4.43 2.16 -0.92
N ALA A 46 3.55 2.71 -1.75
CA ALA A 46 2.36 3.42 -1.29
C ALA A 46 1.13 3.15 -2.16
N ALA A 47 -0.05 3.13 -1.55
CA ALA A 47 -1.32 2.92 -2.25
C ALA A 47 -2.16 4.19 -2.24
N ALA A 48 -2.78 4.53 -3.37
CA ALA A 48 -3.66 5.68 -3.48
C ALA A 48 -4.87 5.56 -2.54
N GLN A 49 -5.13 6.60 -1.74
CA GLN A 49 -6.29 6.70 -0.84
C GLN A 49 -7.44 7.56 -1.41
N GLY A 50 -7.22 8.14 -2.59
CA GLY A 50 -8.09 9.17 -3.16
C GLY A 50 -7.62 10.59 -2.81
N SER A 51 -8.20 11.58 -3.48
CA SER A 51 -7.87 13.02 -3.29
C SER A 51 -6.38 13.37 -3.47
N GLY A 52 -5.61 12.54 -4.18
CA GLY A 52 -4.18 12.75 -4.43
C GLY A 52 -3.25 12.28 -3.29
N ALA A 53 -3.79 11.71 -2.22
CA ALA A 53 -3.02 11.13 -1.12
C ALA A 53 -2.66 9.66 -1.39
N TYR A 54 -1.47 9.27 -0.97
CA TYR A 54 -0.96 7.91 -1.02
C TYR A 54 -0.53 7.50 0.38
N LEU A 55 -1.04 6.36 0.87
CA LEU A 55 -0.60 5.79 2.14
C LEU A 55 0.63 4.92 1.89
N ILE A 56 1.75 5.28 2.51
CA ILE A 56 2.96 4.47 2.51
C ILE A 56 2.74 3.24 3.37
N SER A 57 2.93 2.06 2.78
CA SER A 57 2.76 0.76 3.42
C SER A 57 4.07 0.02 3.61
N ASP A 58 5.12 0.40 2.88
CA ASP A 58 6.45 -0.19 3.03
C ASP A 58 7.54 0.81 2.63
N ILE A 59 8.76 0.58 3.12
CA ILE A 59 9.94 1.38 2.84
C ILE A 59 11.17 0.49 2.74
N THR A 60 12.00 0.76 1.75
CA THR A 60 13.31 0.12 1.61
C THR A 60 14.36 1.20 1.40
N GLY A 61 15.57 0.97 1.92
CA GLY A 61 16.68 1.92 1.81
C GLY A 61 17.93 1.35 2.47
N THR A 62 19.06 2.02 2.30
CA THR A 62 20.27 1.67 3.05
C THR A 62 20.08 2.01 4.53
N GLY A 63 20.31 1.05 5.42
CA GLY A 63 20.18 1.22 6.88
C GLY A 63 18.73 1.10 7.39
N VAL A 64 17.73 1.42 6.56
CA VAL A 64 16.31 1.28 6.89
C VAL A 64 15.97 -0.15 7.30
N THR A 65 15.39 -0.33 8.48
CA THR A 65 14.98 -1.62 9.04
C THR A 65 13.47 -1.84 9.06
N GLY A 66 12.67 -0.79 8.93
CA GLY A 66 11.22 -0.93 8.84
C GLY A 66 10.45 0.39 8.79
N LEU A 67 9.22 0.32 8.29
CA LEU A 67 8.26 1.43 8.39
C LEU A 67 7.66 1.48 9.79
N ILE A 68 7.62 2.66 10.39
CA ILE A 68 6.89 2.87 11.64
C ILE A 68 5.43 3.16 11.29
N ALA A 69 4.49 2.43 11.89
CA ALA A 69 3.07 2.59 11.63
C ALA A 69 2.56 4.02 11.92
N PRO A 70 1.46 4.47 11.30
CA PRO A 70 0.87 5.78 11.59
C PRO A 70 0.62 5.98 13.10
N GLY A 71 1.04 7.13 13.61
CA GLY A 71 0.98 7.52 15.02
C GLY A 71 2.08 6.92 15.90
N GLY A 72 2.98 6.12 15.34
CA GLY A 72 4.02 5.42 16.09
C GLY A 72 5.20 6.31 16.50
N PHE A 73 5.57 7.31 15.68
CA PHE A 73 6.69 8.20 15.97
C PHE A 73 6.44 9.62 15.44
N ASN A 74 6.62 10.62 16.30
CA ASN A 74 6.49 12.04 15.98
C ASN A 74 5.17 12.42 15.27
N GLY A 75 4.09 11.68 15.55
CA GLY A 75 2.75 11.96 15.00
C GLY A 75 2.59 11.63 13.51
N ASN A 76 3.48 10.84 12.92
CA ASN A 76 3.44 10.45 11.51
C ASN A 76 2.08 9.89 11.07
N ASP A 77 1.65 10.22 9.86
CA ASP A 77 0.45 9.63 9.24
C ASP A 77 0.79 8.72 8.05
N ASN A 78 2.06 8.74 7.63
CA ASN A 78 2.60 8.03 6.47
C ASN A 78 1.89 8.41 5.17
N LEU A 79 1.38 9.64 5.07
CA LEU A 79 0.77 10.14 3.85
C LEU A 79 1.78 10.86 2.96
N LEU A 80 1.70 10.53 1.68
CA LEU A 80 2.47 11.13 0.60
C LEU A 80 1.51 11.83 -0.37
N PHE A 81 1.88 13.02 -0.84
CA PHE A 81 1.10 13.82 -1.79
C PHE A 81 1.95 14.13 -3.03
N PRO A 82 2.22 13.15 -3.92
CA PRO A 82 3.20 13.30 -5.01
C PRO A 82 2.89 14.43 -6.01
N ALA A 83 1.61 14.80 -6.14
CA ALA A 83 1.16 15.88 -7.04
C ALA A 83 1.08 17.26 -6.35
N ALA A 84 1.35 17.35 -5.05
CA ALA A 84 1.29 18.59 -4.29
C ALA A 84 2.68 19.20 -4.09
N THR A 85 2.71 20.47 -3.71
CA THR A 85 3.93 21.14 -3.23
C THR A 85 3.57 21.88 -1.95
N PRO A 86 4.04 21.43 -0.77
CA PRO A 86 4.96 20.31 -0.52
C PRO A 86 4.35 18.92 -0.78
N THR A 87 5.21 17.90 -0.92
CA THR A 87 4.83 16.49 -1.17
C THR A 87 4.59 15.69 0.11
N LEU A 88 4.94 16.26 1.27
CA LEU A 88 4.65 15.77 2.61
C LEU A 88 3.93 16.86 3.39
N ASP A 89 3.20 16.46 4.41
CA ASP A 89 2.56 17.37 5.36
C ASP A 89 3.37 17.46 6.67
N ALA A 90 2.77 18.05 7.71
CA ALA A 90 3.42 18.24 9.01
C ALA A 90 3.61 16.94 9.80
N HIS A 91 2.90 15.87 9.45
CA HIS A 91 3.00 14.58 10.10
C HIS A 91 4.08 13.73 9.41
N GLY A 92 4.05 13.67 8.08
CA GLY A 92 5.06 12.99 7.28
C GLY A 92 5.08 11.48 7.48
N PHE A 93 6.25 10.87 7.25
CA PHE A 93 6.43 9.43 7.39
C PHE A 93 7.62 9.06 8.26
N SER A 94 7.45 7.98 9.03
CA SER A 94 8.44 7.51 9.99
C SER A 94 8.97 6.12 9.66
N PHE A 95 10.25 5.90 9.91
CA PHE A 95 10.92 4.62 9.72
C PHE A 95 12.05 4.41 10.74
N THR A 96 12.42 3.16 10.95
CA THR A 96 13.60 2.79 11.74
C THR A 96 14.81 2.64 10.83
N ASP A 97 15.97 3.09 11.29
CA ASP A 97 17.25 3.05 10.57
C ASP A 97 18.35 2.55 11.50
N VAL A 98 19.41 1.97 10.95
CA VAL A 98 20.59 1.49 11.66
C VAL A 98 21.84 2.08 11.03
N ASN A 99 22.63 2.78 11.83
CA ASN A 99 23.91 3.34 11.42
C ASN A 99 25.02 2.89 12.37
N GLY A 100 25.70 1.81 12.00
CA GLY A 100 26.71 1.20 12.85
C GLY A 100 26.07 0.52 14.07
N PRO A 101 26.46 0.89 15.31
CA PRO A 101 25.87 0.32 16.52
C PRO A 101 24.54 0.97 16.95
N ASP A 102 24.21 2.14 16.40
CA ASP A 102 23.08 2.95 16.83
C ASP A 102 21.86 2.67 15.95
N HIS A 103 20.65 2.65 16.52
CA HIS A 103 19.43 2.71 15.72
C HIS A 103 18.66 4.00 15.97
N PHE A 104 17.92 4.39 14.94
CA PHE A 104 17.23 5.66 14.91
C PHE A 104 15.78 5.44 14.51
N ASP A 105 14.88 6.07 15.25
CA ASP A 105 13.56 6.43 14.73
C ASP A 105 13.70 7.76 13.98
N VAL A 106 13.31 7.77 12.71
CA VAL A 106 13.42 8.94 11.83
C VAL A 106 12.03 9.30 11.31
N ASN A 107 11.63 10.57 11.43
CA ASN A 107 10.43 11.12 10.79
C ASN A 107 10.84 12.21 9.79
N ILE A 108 10.45 12.06 8.52
CA ILE A 108 10.64 13.08 7.50
C ILE A 108 9.30 13.76 7.23
N PHE A 109 9.26 15.08 7.39
CA PHE A 109 8.01 15.86 7.32
C PHE A 109 8.24 17.28 6.80
N ASN A 110 7.15 17.98 6.48
CA ASN A 110 7.15 19.38 6.09
C ASN A 110 6.22 20.20 6.98
N ASN A 111 6.75 21.16 7.74
CA ASN A 111 5.95 21.98 8.66
C ASN A 111 5.35 23.26 8.03
N GLY A 112 5.35 23.36 6.70
CA GLY A 112 4.93 24.55 5.94
C GLY A 112 6.04 25.58 5.68
N SER A 113 7.18 25.51 6.38
CA SER A 113 8.35 26.37 6.13
C SER A 113 9.48 25.68 5.37
N GLY A 114 9.46 24.35 5.29
CA GLY A 114 10.49 23.53 4.68
C GLY A 114 10.38 22.07 5.13
N TYR A 115 11.30 21.23 4.63
CA TYR A 115 11.39 19.83 5.04
C TYR A 115 12.39 19.65 6.17
N PHE A 116 12.09 18.72 7.07
CA PHE A 116 12.89 18.39 8.24
C PHE A 116 12.96 16.88 8.42
N ALA A 117 14.06 16.42 9.03
CA ALA A 117 14.17 15.10 9.61
C ALA A 117 14.22 15.26 11.13
N HIS A 118 13.32 14.59 11.84
CA HIS A 118 13.38 14.42 13.29
C HIS A 118 13.96 13.04 13.58
N LEU A 119 14.99 12.99 14.41
CA LEU A 119 15.70 11.77 14.76
C LEU A 119 15.62 11.56 16.27
N ASN A 120 15.45 10.30 16.66
CA ASN A 120 15.61 9.85 18.04
C ASN A 120 16.37 8.52 18.06
N ASP A 121 17.33 8.35 18.96
CA ASP A 121 18.06 7.08 19.14
C ASP A 121 17.72 6.38 20.46
N GLU A 122 18.32 5.21 20.71
CA GLU A 122 18.12 4.45 21.95
C GLU A 122 18.65 5.16 23.21
N ASP A 123 19.60 6.09 23.05
CA ASP A 123 20.23 6.82 24.15
C ASP A 123 19.45 8.11 24.50
N ASN A 124 18.28 8.32 23.87
CA ASN A 124 17.43 9.51 23.99
C ASN A 124 18.08 10.79 23.43
N PHE A 125 19.03 10.66 22.51
CA PHE A 125 19.41 11.79 21.68
C PHE A 125 18.26 12.11 20.74
N SER A 126 17.80 13.36 20.76
CA SER A 126 16.76 13.84 19.86
C SER A 126 17.20 15.11 19.15
N GLN A 127 17.02 15.12 17.84
CA GLN A 127 17.40 16.26 17.00
C GLN A 127 16.42 16.45 15.86
N THR A 128 16.14 17.71 15.51
CA THR A 128 15.45 18.06 14.26
C THR A 128 16.40 18.85 13.38
N VAL A 129 16.63 18.37 12.16
CA VAL A 129 17.52 19.02 11.20
C VAL A 129 16.75 19.40 9.92
N PRO A 130 17.02 20.58 9.33
CA PRO A 130 16.47 20.92 8.03
C PRO A 130 17.09 20.04 6.94
N VAL A 131 16.27 19.56 6.01
CA VAL A 131 16.70 18.71 4.90
C VAL A 131 16.21 19.24 3.56
N SER A 132 16.98 18.99 2.51
CA SER A 132 16.49 19.05 1.14
C SER A 132 15.83 17.71 0.81
N PHE A 133 14.53 17.73 0.56
CA PHE A 133 13.74 16.54 0.22
C PHE A 133 13.41 16.52 -1.27
N SER A 134 13.58 15.36 -1.90
CA SER A 134 13.19 15.09 -3.27
C SER A 134 12.40 13.78 -3.33
N LEU A 135 11.37 13.79 -4.17
CA LEU A 135 10.53 12.64 -4.46
C LEU A 135 10.44 12.47 -5.98
N ALA A 136 10.59 11.24 -6.45
CA ALA A 136 10.37 10.86 -7.84
C ALA A 136 9.51 9.60 -7.87
N SER A 137 8.60 9.48 -8.84
CA SER A 137 8.00 8.18 -9.12
C SER A 137 9.12 7.24 -9.58
N ALA A 138 9.28 6.11 -8.90
CA ALA A 138 10.30 5.14 -9.30
C ALA A 138 9.96 4.67 -10.72
N ALA A 139 10.96 4.65 -11.61
CA ALA A 139 10.74 4.20 -12.97
C ALA A 139 10.19 2.77 -12.91
N THR A 140 8.95 2.57 -13.35
CA THR A 140 8.42 1.22 -13.56
C THR A 140 9.41 0.52 -14.49
N PRO A 141 9.95 -0.68 -14.13
CA PRO A 141 10.70 -1.46 -15.10
C PRO A 141 9.79 -1.58 -16.32
N THR A 142 10.29 -1.19 -17.49
CA THR A 142 9.56 -1.25 -18.75
C THR A 142 8.85 -2.60 -18.82
N SER A 143 7.53 -2.53 -18.70
CA SER A 143 6.60 -3.63 -18.51
C SER A 143 7.05 -4.95 -19.15
N PRO A 144 7.23 -6.07 -18.40
CA PRO A 144 7.02 -7.36 -19.02
C PRO A 144 5.56 -7.36 -19.50
N ALA A 145 5.36 -7.72 -20.77
CA ALA A 145 4.06 -7.76 -21.45
C ALA A 145 2.92 -8.10 -20.49
N PRO A 146 1.78 -7.38 -20.53
CA PRO A 146 0.70 -7.59 -19.58
C PRO A 146 0.41 -9.07 -19.49
N ALA A 147 0.63 -9.65 -18.30
CA ALA A 147 0.24 -11.02 -18.06
C ALA A 147 -1.24 -11.11 -18.42
N ALA A 148 -1.57 -11.99 -19.39
CA ALA A 148 -2.93 -12.16 -19.86
C ALA A 148 -3.82 -12.31 -18.62
N THR A 149 -4.61 -11.28 -18.36
CA THR A 149 -5.63 -11.31 -17.34
C THR A 149 -6.43 -12.58 -17.61
N PRO A 150 -6.55 -13.51 -16.66
CA PRO A 150 -7.49 -14.61 -16.81
C PRO A 150 -8.82 -13.97 -17.14
N GLU A 151 -9.34 -14.24 -18.34
CA GLU A 151 -10.62 -13.71 -18.76
C GLU A 151 -11.61 -14.01 -17.65
N PRO A 152 -12.39 -13.01 -17.20
CA PRO A 152 -13.18 -13.16 -16.00
C PRO A 152 -14.06 -14.40 -16.14
N SER A 153 -13.90 -15.32 -15.18
CA SER A 153 -14.72 -16.54 -15.04
C SER A 153 -16.22 -16.23 -15.05
N THR A 154 -16.62 -14.96 -15.00
CA THR A 154 -17.96 -14.43 -15.28
C THR A 154 -18.57 -14.95 -16.57
N PHE A 155 -17.83 -15.14 -17.67
CA PHE A 155 -18.44 -15.75 -18.88
C PHE A 155 -18.76 -17.23 -18.69
N ILE A 156 -17.88 -17.97 -18.01
CA ILE A 156 -18.10 -19.38 -17.67
C ILE A 156 -19.23 -19.49 -16.62
N LEU A 157 -19.29 -18.59 -15.65
CA LEU A 157 -20.31 -18.52 -14.60
C LEU A 157 -21.68 -18.12 -15.17
N LEU A 158 -21.72 -17.12 -16.06
CA LEU A 158 -22.92 -16.73 -16.78
C LEU A 158 -23.40 -17.89 -17.68
N GLY A 159 -22.48 -18.53 -18.40
CA GLY A 159 -22.78 -19.70 -19.23
C GLY A 159 -23.32 -20.89 -18.43
N THR A 160 -22.66 -21.25 -17.33
CA THR A 160 -23.12 -22.35 -16.45
C THR A 160 -24.40 -22.00 -15.69
N GLY A 161 -24.62 -20.73 -15.32
CA GLY A 161 -25.86 -20.25 -14.72
C GLY A 161 -27.06 -20.38 -15.67
N ILE A 162 -26.90 -19.99 -16.94
CA ILE A 162 -27.94 -20.13 -17.97
C ILE A 162 -28.25 -21.62 -18.21
N LEU A 163 -27.24 -22.48 -18.31
CA LEU A 163 -27.43 -23.92 -18.48
C LEU A 163 -28.11 -24.59 -17.28
N GLY A 164 -27.76 -24.17 -16.05
CA GLY A 164 -28.41 -24.63 -14.83
C GLY A 164 -29.90 -24.27 -14.78
N LEU A 165 -30.24 -23.03 -15.15
CA LEU A 165 -31.62 -22.57 -15.29
C LEU A 165 -32.40 -23.38 -16.34
N ALA A 166 -31.82 -23.62 -17.51
CA ALA A 166 -32.44 -24.42 -18.57
C ALA A 166 -32.66 -25.89 -18.16
N GLY A 167 -31.72 -26.48 -17.41
CA GLY A 167 -31.88 -27.84 -16.87
C GLY A 167 -33.00 -27.94 -15.83
N ALA A 168 -33.13 -26.93 -14.97
CA ALA A 168 -34.17 -26.87 -13.93
C ALA A 168 -35.58 -26.73 -14.51
N THR A 169 -35.76 -25.92 -15.56
CA THR A 169 -37.07 -25.75 -16.21
C THR A 169 -37.53 -27.03 -16.91
N ARG A 170 -36.63 -27.76 -17.59
CA ARG A 170 -36.96 -29.03 -18.27
C ARG A 170 -37.48 -30.11 -17.30
N ARG A 171 -36.91 -30.20 -16.09
CA ARG A 171 -37.35 -31.18 -15.08
C ARG A 171 -38.78 -30.93 -14.59
N LYS A 172 -39.20 -29.67 -14.53
CA LYS A 172 -40.53 -29.28 -14.05
C LYS A 172 -41.64 -29.61 -15.06
N PHE A 173 -41.34 -29.56 -16.36
CA PHE A 173 -42.32 -29.88 -17.42
C PHE A 173 -42.46 -31.38 -17.70
N ILE A 174 -41.42 -32.19 -17.47
CA ILE A 174 -41.49 -33.65 -17.70
C ILE A 174 -42.16 -34.37 -16.51
N SER A 175 -42.15 -33.78 -15.31
CA SER A 175 -42.77 -34.36 -14.10
C SER A 175 -44.31 -34.18 -14.02
N GLN A 176 -44.95 -33.57 -15.03
CA GLN A 176 -46.41 -33.36 -15.07
C GLN A 176 -47.13 -34.14 -16.20
N SER A 177 -46.46 -35.13 -16.81
CA SER A 177 -47.09 -36.17 -17.66
C SER A 177 -47.09 -37.51 -16.94
#